data_AF-K2AXW1-F1
#
_entry.id   AF-K2AXW1-F1
#
_cell.length_a   1.000
_cell.length_b   1.000
_cell.length_c   1.000
_cell.angle_alpha   90.00
_cell.angle_beta   90.00
_cell.angle_gamma   90.00
#
_symmetry.space_group_name_H-M   'P 1'
#
loop_
_entity.id
_entity.type
_entity.pdbx_description
1 polymer ?
#
loop_
_entity_poly.entity_id
_entity_poly.type
_entity_poly.pdbx_seq_one_letter_code
_entity_poly.pdbx_strand_id
1 'polypeptide(L)'
;MSFKISNVLEYDNFIALDIGASKVKVAICKIEWWEVKILAKTSLRQNKKDFIFGEIADLNSSTKSIEKAITKACQNIDKIPKDIVVGFSSSQELYDNISTNYVRQSKEKPISMEEIDEIIKTVEYKSLDKIKTKIESRLGIIDSEMKLITTSIISIYIDWQRISNPIWFTGKNVKLNLINVFAPTGKFNIIKKIINWLWKNLISIIPIWITIPKLIEDTPFAFDYNLFVDFGYSKTTIVLENNSEILGFNIINFGIEVLEEEFKRKESLNYFDIENIIKETDANYSKYEEIFSSFFNLIFDAIAVASQDIEKALFIKNIFISGWAVSEVLKEKIWEYFTQKNFWKNILVQDKYIEDKNMSELNNNSDIILASIVKVWKEMLSAKKDPIARILRYILYKYE
;
A
#
# COMPACT_ATOMS: atom_id res chain seq x y z
N MET A 1 -10.57 -20.17 2.21
CA MET A 1 -9.72 -20.84 3.21
C MET A 1 -8.71 -19.84 3.76
N SER A 2 -8.30 -19.97 5.03
CA SER A 2 -7.16 -19.22 5.55
C SER A 2 -5.88 -19.62 4.81
N PHE A 3 -5.01 -18.64 4.53
CA PHE A 3 -3.70 -18.91 3.95
C PHE A 3 -2.95 -19.86 4.88
N LYS A 4 -2.37 -20.93 4.32
CA LYS A 4 -1.46 -21.81 5.04
C LYS A 4 -0.05 -21.56 4.50
N ILE A 5 0.87 -21.21 5.38
CA ILE A 5 2.26 -20.95 5.01
C ILE A 5 2.93 -22.18 4.39
N SER A 6 2.45 -23.39 4.69
CA SER A 6 2.88 -24.64 4.05
C SER A 6 2.57 -24.74 2.54
N ASN A 7 1.76 -23.84 1.96
CA ASN A 7 1.25 -23.92 0.57
C ASN A 7 1.80 -22.81 -0.36
N VAL A 8 3.04 -22.36 -0.15
CA VAL A 8 3.68 -21.37 -1.05
C VAL A 8 3.86 -22.01 -2.42
N LEU A 9 3.26 -21.42 -3.46
CA LEU A 9 3.45 -21.89 -4.83
C LEU A 9 4.68 -21.20 -5.43
N GLU A 10 5.36 -21.88 -6.35
CA GLU A 10 6.43 -21.30 -7.15
C GLU A 10 5.83 -20.52 -8.32
N TYR A 11 6.27 -19.27 -8.49
CA TYR A 11 5.95 -18.46 -9.66
C TYR A 11 7.27 -18.04 -10.29
N ASP A 12 7.44 -18.25 -11.59
CA ASP A 12 8.65 -17.83 -12.31
C ASP A 12 8.51 -16.41 -12.87
N ASN A 13 7.27 -16.03 -13.20
CA ASN A 13 6.91 -14.70 -13.68
C ASN A 13 5.54 -14.32 -13.13
N PHE A 14 5.31 -13.03 -12.92
CA PHE A 14 4.02 -12.50 -12.48
C PHE A 14 3.79 -11.09 -13.05
N ILE A 15 2.53 -10.67 -13.03
CA ILE A 15 2.12 -9.31 -13.33
C ILE A 15 1.90 -8.58 -12.00
N ALA A 16 2.53 -7.42 -11.80
CA ALA A 16 2.12 -6.49 -10.75
C ALA A 16 1.21 -5.42 -11.37
N LEU A 17 0.07 -5.16 -10.74
CA LEU A 17 -0.98 -4.27 -11.24
C LEU A 17 -1.36 -3.23 -10.18
N ASP A 18 -1.24 -1.95 -10.54
CA ASP A 18 -1.78 -0.79 -9.81
C ASP A 18 -2.95 -0.21 -10.61
N ILE A 19 -4.16 -0.20 -10.02
CA ILE A 19 -5.39 0.30 -10.65
C ILE A 19 -5.71 1.68 -10.07
N GLY A 20 -5.04 2.72 -10.56
CA GLY A 20 -5.31 4.11 -10.16
C GLY A 20 -6.41 4.76 -11.00
N ALA A 21 -7.22 5.64 -10.40
CA ALA A 21 -8.35 6.30 -11.08
C ALA A 21 -7.93 7.11 -12.34
N SER A 22 -6.72 7.65 -12.37
CA SER A 22 -6.18 8.34 -13.55
C SER A 22 -5.42 7.43 -14.51
N LYS A 23 -4.68 6.45 -13.99
CA LYS A 23 -3.75 5.60 -14.73
C LYS A 23 -3.75 4.19 -14.16
N VAL A 24 -3.81 3.21 -15.04
CA VAL A 24 -3.44 1.82 -14.72
C VAL A 24 -1.95 1.66 -14.97
N LYS A 25 -1.25 1.01 -14.05
CA LYS A 25 0.18 0.69 -14.20
C LYS A 25 0.41 -0.81 -14.06
N VAL A 26 1.26 -1.32 -14.94
CA VAL A 26 1.57 -2.74 -15.07
C VAL A 26 3.08 -2.91 -15.09
N ALA A 27 3.59 -3.81 -14.27
CA ALA A 27 4.95 -4.34 -14.39
C ALA A 27 4.90 -5.84 -14.69
N ILE A 28 5.71 -6.28 -15.64
CA ILE A 28 5.96 -7.68 -15.95
C ILE A 28 7.25 -8.07 -15.24
N CYS A 29 7.13 -8.98 -14.29
CA CYS A 29 8.22 -9.32 -13.39
C CYS A 29 8.66 -10.77 -13.61
N LYS A 30 9.97 -11.00 -13.60
CA LYS A 30 10.59 -12.32 -13.59
C LYS A 30 11.35 -12.53 -12.30
N ILE A 31 11.30 -13.73 -11.79
CA ILE A 31 12.06 -14.11 -10.59
C ILE A 31 13.29 -14.90 -11.05
N GLU A 32 14.47 -14.37 -10.75
CA GLU A 32 15.74 -15.00 -11.04
C GLU A 32 16.57 -15.00 -9.75
N TRP A 33 16.96 -16.17 -9.26
CA TRP A 33 17.81 -16.28 -8.07
C TRP A 33 17.31 -15.50 -6.85
N TRP A 34 15.99 -15.51 -6.60
CA TRP A 34 15.33 -14.80 -5.48
C TRP A 34 15.30 -13.27 -5.60
N GLU A 35 15.79 -12.77 -6.72
CA GLU A 35 15.67 -11.38 -7.12
C GLU A 35 14.51 -11.23 -8.09
N VAL A 36 13.84 -10.08 -8.04
CA VAL A 36 12.83 -9.74 -9.03
C VAL A 36 13.47 -8.81 -10.04
N LYS A 37 13.38 -9.20 -11.31
CA LYS A 37 13.76 -8.39 -12.46
C LYS A 37 12.51 -7.87 -13.16
N ILE A 38 12.49 -6.56 -13.44
CA ILE A 38 11.42 -5.95 -14.24
C ILE A 38 11.73 -6.19 -15.72
N LEU A 39 10.90 -7.00 -16.39
CA LEU A 39 11.06 -7.25 -17.83
C LEU A 39 10.46 -6.14 -18.67
N ALA A 40 9.33 -5.59 -18.23
CA ALA A 40 8.64 -4.50 -18.90
C ALA A 40 7.73 -3.76 -17.95
N LYS A 41 7.42 -2.50 -18.30
CA LYS A 41 6.47 -1.66 -17.59
C LYS A 41 5.59 -0.90 -18.57
N THR A 42 4.36 -0.65 -18.18
CA THR A 42 3.46 0.24 -18.91
C THR A 42 2.61 1.04 -17.93
N SER A 43 2.38 2.30 -18.27
CA SER A 43 1.31 3.10 -17.68
C SER A 43 0.36 3.55 -18.79
N LEU A 44 -0.94 3.38 -18.60
CA LEU A 44 -1.98 3.85 -19.51
C LEU A 44 -2.99 4.71 -18.76
N ARG A 45 -3.38 5.82 -19.39
CA ARG A 45 -4.46 6.68 -18.90
C ARG A 45 -5.78 5.90 -18.90
N GLN A 46 -6.51 5.98 -17.79
CA GLN A 46 -7.88 5.46 -17.69
C GLN A 46 -8.88 6.57 -18.01
N ASN A 47 -10.08 6.19 -18.44
CA ASN A 47 -11.16 7.13 -18.59
C ASN A 47 -11.69 7.51 -17.21
N LYS A 48 -11.64 8.81 -16.87
CA LYS A 48 -12.07 9.31 -15.57
C LYS A 48 -13.52 8.94 -15.23
N LYS A 49 -14.39 8.82 -16.24
CA LYS A 49 -15.80 8.41 -16.06
C LYS A 49 -15.97 6.98 -15.58
N ASP A 50 -14.93 6.14 -15.73
CA ASP A 50 -14.94 4.77 -15.25
C ASP A 50 -14.76 4.71 -13.73
N PHE A 51 -14.48 5.85 -13.08
CA PHE A 51 -14.24 5.97 -11.65
C PHE A 51 -15.15 7.02 -11.01
N ILE A 52 -15.63 6.73 -9.80
CA ILE A 52 -16.39 7.68 -8.97
C ILE A 52 -15.74 7.68 -7.59
N PHE A 53 -15.31 8.85 -7.10
CA PHE A 53 -14.58 8.98 -5.82
C PHE A 53 -13.38 8.03 -5.70
N GLY A 54 -12.62 7.84 -6.79
CA GLY A 54 -11.49 6.93 -6.82
C GLY A 54 -11.83 5.44 -6.70
N GLU A 55 -13.07 5.05 -6.99
CA GLU A 55 -13.54 3.67 -6.99
C GLU A 55 -14.02 3.28 -8.40
N ILE A 56 -13.83 2.02 -8.80
CA ILE A 56 -14.27 1.54 -10.13
C ILE A 56 -15.80 1.58 -10.21
N ALA A 57 -16.32 2.36 -11.16
CA ALA A 57 -17.75 2.51 -11.46
C ALA A 57 -18.15 1.81 -12.77
N ASP A 58 -17.27 1.80 -13.79
CA ASP A 58 -17.45 1.01 -15.02
C ASP A 58 -16.43 -0.14 -15.09
N LEU A 59 -16.89 -1.33 -14.69
CA LEU A 59 -16.08 -2.54 -14.71
C LEU A 59 -15.62 -2.93 -16.12
N ASN A 60 -16.45 -2.73 -17.14
CA ASN A 60 -16.15 -3.18 -18.49
C ASN A 60 -15.08 -2.29 -19.13
N SER A 61 -15.23 -0.98 -19.00
CA SER A 61 -14.27 -0.02 -19.53
C SER A 61 -12.92 -0.10 -18.80
N SER A 62 -12.94 -0.25 -17.47
CA SER A 62 -11.72 -0.46 -16.68
C SER A 62 -11.01 -1.77 -17.06
N THR A 63 -11.75 -2.89 -17.23
CA THR A 63 -11.17 -4.17 -17.68
C THR A 63 -10.47 -4.03 -19.03
N LYS A 64 -11.09 -3.36 -20.01
CA LYS A 64 -10.48 -3.11 -21.33
C LYS A 64 -9.20 -2.26 -21.22
N SER A 65 -9.17 -1.29 -20.31
CA SER A 65 -7.99 -0.46 -20.07
C SER A 65 -6.84 -1.27 -19.46
N ILE A 66 -7.15 -2.14 -18.50
CA ILE A 66 -6.17 -3.05 -17.88
C ILE A 66 -5.66 -4.07 -18.91
N GLU A 67 -6.54 -4.67 -19.71
CA GLU A 67 -6.16 -5.60 -20.79
C GLU A 67 -5.19 -4.95 -21.79
N LYS A 68 -5.50 -3.72 -22.23
CA LYS A 68 -4.62 -2.95 -23.11
C LYS A 68 -3.27 -2.66 -22.46
N ALA A 69 -3.24 -2.34 -21.16
CA ALA A 69 -2.01 -2.06 -20.44
C ALA A 69 -1.12 -3.31 -20.32
N ILE A 70 -1.72 -4.46 -19.99
CA ILE A 70 -1.02 -5.76 -19.94
C ILE A 70 -0.50 -6.14 -21.33
N THR A 71 -1.33 -6.01 -22.37
CA THR A 71 -0.95 -6.32 -23.75
C THR A 71 0.22 -5.45 -24.21
N LYS A 72 0.17 -4.15 -23.92
CA LYS A 72 1.25 -3.21 -24.25
C LYS A 72 2.54 -3.54 -23.51
N ALA A 73 2.46 -3.88 -22.21
CA ALA A 73 3.63 -4.29 -21.44
C ALA A 73 4.26 -5.59 -21.97
N CYS A 74 3.44 -6.48 -22.55
CA CYS A 74 3.90 -7.78 -23.04
C CYS A 74 4.29 -7.82 -24.53
N GLN A 75 4.33 -6.68 -25.24
CA GLN A 75 4.59 -6.66 -26.69
C GLN A 75 5.88 -7.38 -27.10
N ASN A 76 6.92 -7.33 -26.25
CA ASN A 76 8.22 -7.96 -26.50
C ASN A 76 8.53 -9.08 -25.48
N ILE A 77 7.48 -9.70 -24.90
CA ILE A 77 7.62 -10.76 -23.90
C ILE A 77 7.14 -12.08 -24.52
N ASP A 78 8.02 -13.08 -24.57
CA ASP A 78 7.74 -14.37 -25.21
C ASP A 78 6.50 -15.09 -24.65
N LYS A 79 6.27 -14.96 -23.34
CA LYS A 79 5.15 -15.58 -22.65
C LYS A 79 4.51 -14.61 -21.67
N ILE A 80 3.27 -14.22 -21.97
CA ILE A 80 2.46 -13.40 -21.07
C ILE A 80 2.24 -14.17 -19.75
N PRO A 81 2.63 -13.63 -18.58
CA PRO A 81 2.39 -14.32 -17.32
C PRO A 81 0.89 -14.50 -17.07
N LYS A 82 0.52 -15.62 -16.44
CA LYS A 82 -0.88 -15.88 -16.06
C LYS A 82 -1.21 -15.33 -14.69
N ASP A 83 -0.22 -15.27 -13.82
CA ASP A 83 -0.40 -14.97 -12.41
C ASP A 83 -0.23 -13.47 -12.15
N ILE A 84 -1.16 -12.87 -11.40
CA ILE A 84 -1.23 -11.44 -11.16
C ILE A 84 -1.38 -11.11 -9.67
N VAL A 85 -0.65 -10.07 -9.26
CA VAL A 85 -0.72 -9.44 -7.94
C VAL A 85 -1.29 -8.05 -8.13
N VAL A 86 -2.28 -7.69 -7.32
CA VAL A 86 -3.03 -6.44 -7.50
C VAL A 86 -2.87 -5.57 -6.25
N GLY A 87 -2.41 -4.33 -6.45
CA GLY A 87 -2.49 -3.29 -5.44
C GLY A 87 -3.94 -2.86 -5.22
N PHE A 88 -4.34 -2.77 -3.96
CA PHE A 88 -5.70 -2.45 -3.56
C PHE A 88 -5.72 -1.19 -2.72
N SER A 89 -6.62 -0.28 -3.09
CA SER A 89 -6.91 0.92 -2.31
C SER A 89 -8.41 1.12 -2.35
N SER A 90 -9.02 1.18 -1.17
CA SER A 90 -10.42 1.59 -1.03
C SER A 90 -10.57 2.46 0.20
N SER A 91 -11.39 3.51 0.10
CA SER A 91 -11.70 4.38 1.25
C SER A 91 -12.51 3.66 2.35
N GLN A 92 -12.97 2.44 2.05
CA GLN A 92 -13.71 1.57 2.95
C GLN A 92 -12.83 0.47 3.57
N GLU A 93 -11.51 0.50 3.32
CA GLU A 93 -10.57 -0.35 4.04
C GLU A 93 -10.57 -0.03 5.52
N LEU A 94 -10.57 -1.07 6.34
CA LEU A 94 -10.44 -0.96 7.78
C LEU A 94 -9.27 -1.82 8.24
N TYR A 95 -8.69 -1.43 9.37
CA TYR A 95 -7.66 -2.21 10.01
C TYR A 95 -7.91 -2.30 11.51
N ASP A 96 -7.32 -3.33 12.11
CA ASP A 96 -7.28 -3.53 13.54
C ASP A 96 -5.86 -3.91 13.96
N ASN A 97 -5.26 -3.03 14.77
CA ASN A 97 -3.99 -3.29 15.44
C ASN A 97 -4.28 -4.08 16.73
N ILE A 98 -3.76 -5.29 16.82
CA ILE A 98 -4.03 -6.21 17.92
C ILE A 98 -2.72 -6.76 18.50
N SER A 99 -2.57 -6.57 19.80
CA SER A 99 -1.50 -7.17 20.60
C SER A 99 -2.09 -8.33 21.39
N THR A 100 -1.61 -9.55 21.16
CA THR A 100 -2.03 -10.73 21.91
C THR A 100 -0.86 -11.31 22.69
N ASN A 101 -1.13 -11.81 23.90
CA ASN A 101 -0.18 -12.53 24.73
C ASN A 101 -0.66 -13.97 24.86
N TYR A 102 0.17 -14.92 24.44
CA TYR A 102 -0.08 -16.35 24.50
C TYR A 102 0.90 -17.00 25.47
N VAL A 103 0.37 -17.75 26.43
CA VAL A 103 1.19 -18.51 27.39
C VAL A 103 1.24 -19.96 26.92
N ARG A 104 2.43 -20.38 26.49
CA ARG A 104 2.68 -21.72 25.97
C ARG A 104 2.62 -22.76 27.10
N GLN A 105 1.93 -23.87 26.85
CA GLN A 105 1.89 -24.99 27.80
C GLN A 105 3.21 -25.77 27.83
N SER A 106 3.83 -25.97 26.66
CA SER A 106 5.10 -26.70 26.51
C SER A 106 6.26 -25.73 26.29
N LYS A 107 6.63 -24.96 27.32
CA LYS A 107 7.66 -23.91 27.21
C LYS A 107 9.04 -24.42 26.77
N GLU A 108 9.35 -25.68 27.09
CA GLU A 108 10.61 -26.35 26.75
C GLU A 108 10.64 -26.87 25.31
N LYS A 109 9.47 -27.01 24.65
CA LYS A 109 9.42 -27.43 23.25
C LYS A 109 9.73 -26.24 22.34
N PRO A 110 10.48 -26.46 21.25
CA PRO A 110 10.67 -25.42 20.24
C PRO A 110 9.32 -25.00 19.66
N ILE A 111 9.13 -23.69 19.44
CA ILE A 111 7.91 -23.16 18.80
C ILE A 111 7.86 -23.71 17.37
N SER A 112 6.70 -24.23 16.98
CA SER A 112 6.45 -24.74 15.62
C SER A 112 5.68 -23.74 14.76
N MET A 113 5.76 -23.96 13.46
CA MET A 113 5.03 -23.21 12.44
C MET A 113 3.51 -23.25 12.71
N GLU A 114 3.01 -24.44 13.02
CA GLU A 114 1.60 -24.71 13.30
C GLU A 114 1.12 -23.97 14.55
N GLU A 115 1.96 -23.88 15.58
CA GLU A 115 1.66 -23.12 16.80
C GLU A 115 1.44 -21.63 16.48
N ILE A 116 2.28 -21.04 15.63
CA ILE A 116 2.11 -19.65 15.18
C ILE A 116 0.84 -19.49 14.34
N ASP A 117 0.55 -20.41 13.41
CA ASP A 117 -0.67 -20.39 12.59
C ASP A 117 -1.96 -20.44 13.43
N GLU A 118 -1.96 -21.22 14.52
CA GLU A 118 -3.11 -21.33 15.43
C GLU A 118 -3.34 -20.03 16.22
N ILE A 119 -2.26 -19.41 16.71
CA ILE A 119 -2.35 -18.13 17.41
C ILE A 119 -2.89 -17.06 16.46
N ILE A 120 -2.35 -16.99 15.24
CA ILE A 120 -2.78 -16.01 14.23
C ILE A 120 -4.25 -16.18 13.87
N LYS A 121 -4.70 -17.41 13.56
CA LYS A 121 -6.12 -17.67 13.27
C LYS A 121 -7.03 -17.20 14.39
N THR A 122 -6.64 -17.46 15.64
CA THR A 122 -7.41 -17.03 16.81
C THR A 122 -7.51 -15.51 16.89
N VAL A 123 -6.43 -14.80 16.55
CA VAL A 123 -6.39 -13.34 16.53
C VAL A 123 -7.23 -12.77 15.38
N GLU A 124 -7.16 -13.37 14.19
CA GLU A 124 -7.95 -12.99 13.02
C GLU A 124 -9.45 -13.08 13.27
N TYR A 125 -9.92 -14.15 13.90
CA TYR A 125 -11.34 -14.29 14.28
C TYR A 125 -11.79 -13.17 15.23
N LYS A 126 -11.02 -12.91 16.30
CA LYS A 126 -11.33 -11.83 17.26
C LYS A 126 -11.35 -10.45 16.60
N SER A 127 -10.43 -10.22 15.68
CA SER A 127 -10.28 -8.97 14.96
C SER A 127 -11.46 -8.73 14.00
N LEU A 128 -11.91 -9.79 13.30
CA LEU A 128 -13.09 -9.72 12.44
C LEU A 128 -14.35 -9.36 13.24
N ASP A 129 -14.56 -9.97 14.42
CA ASP A 129 -15.71 -9.66 15.28
C ASP A 129 -15.67 -8.19 15.75
N LYS A 130 -14.50 -7.69 16.16
CA LYS A 130 -14.32 -6.29 16.56
C LYS A 130 -14.62 -5.32 15.41
N ILE A 131 -14.18 -5.65 14.19
CA ILE A 131 -14.42 -4.83 13.00
C ILE A 131 -15.91 -4.79 12.64
N LYS A 132 -16.62 -5.91 12.73
CA LYS A 132 -18.07 -5.97 12.52
C LYS A 132 -18.82 -5.02 13.46
N THR A 133 -18.52 -5.07 14.76
CA THR A 133 -19.13 -4.14 15.74
C THR A 133 -18.78 -2.67 15.45
N LYS A 134 -17.54 -2.38 15.05
CA LYS A 134 -17.11 -1.01 14.69
C LYS A 134 -17.91 -0.48 13.50
N ILE A 135 -18.23 -1.31 12.51
CA ILE A 135 -19.01 -0.93 11.33
C ILE A 135 -20.47 -0.68 11.69
N GLU A 136 -21.10 -1.59 12.43
CA GLU A 136 -22.48 -1.43 12.90
C GLU A 136 -22.65 -0.08 13.59
N SER A 137 -21.69 0.29 14.45
CA SER A 137 -21.70 1.58 15.16
C SER A 137 -21.40 2.81 14.30
N ARG A 138 -20.50 2.71 13.30
CA ARG A 138 -20.04 3.86 12.50
C ARG A 138 -20.92 4.16 11.29
N LEU A 139 -21.37 3.12 10.59
CA LEU A 139 -22.03 3.26 9.30
C LEU A 139 -23.53 3.01 9.38
N GLY A 140 -24.04 2.44 10.48
CA GLY A 140 -25.43 2.00 10.55
C GLY A 140 -25.78 0.92 9.51
N ILE A 141 -24.76 0.34 8.87
CA ILE A 141 -24.91 -0.71 7.86
C ILE A 141 -24.83 -2.04 8.61
N ILE A 142 -25.97 -2.71 8.71
CA ILE A 142 -26.13 -3.98 9.43
C ILE A 142 -25.54 -5.17 8.64
N ASP A 143 -25.16 -4.97 7.37
CA ASP A 143 -24.95 -6.09 6.43
C ASP A 143 -23.78 -5.90 5.44
N SER A 144 -22.77 -5.08 5.77
CA SER A 144 -21.56 -5.06 4.92
C SER A 144 -20.66 -6.22 5.30
N GLU A 145 -20.70 -7.29 4.51
CA GLU A 145 -19.78 -8.42 4.66
C GLU A 145 -18.34 -7.94 4.43
N MET A 146 -17.57 -7.87 5.51
CA MET A 146 -16.14 -7.57 5.45
C MET A 146 -15.33 -8.84 5.27
N LYS A 147 -14.31 -8.74 4.42
CA LYS A 147 -13.35 -9.80 4.15
C LYS A 147 -11.98 -9.40 4.66
N LEU A 148 -11.34 -10.27 5.42
CA LEU A 148 -9.92 -10.16 5.75
C LEU A 148 -9.11 -10.31 4.45
N ILE A 149 -8.41 -9.25 4.06
CA ILE A 149 -7.58 -9.24 2.85
C ILE A 149 -6.11 -9.49 3.15
N THR A 150 -5.63 -9.05 4.31
CA THR A 150 -4.23 -9.23 4.70
C THR A 150 -4.10 -9.22 6.21
N THR A 151 -3.23 -10.08 6.72
CA THR A 151 -2.73 -9.99 8.09
C THR A 151 -1.25 -9.69 8.03
N SER A 152 -0.75 -8.75 8.80
CA SER A 152 0.66 -8.38 8.88
C SER A 152 1.13 -8.56 10.30
N ILE A 153 2.20 -9.32 10.53
CA ILE A 153 2.81 -9.37 11.85
C ILE A 153 3.79 -8.20 11.91
N ILE A 154 3.70 -7.42 12.96
CA ILE A 154 4.52 -6.23 13.17
C ILE A 154 5.76 -6.62 13.97
N SER A 155 5.53 -7.35 15.06
CA SER A 155 6.58 -7.78 15.97
C SER A 155 6.16 -9.00 16.77
N ILE A 156 7.15 -9.82 17.10
CA ILE A 156 7.02 -10.94 18.03
C ILE A 156 7.99 -10.76 19.17
N TYR A 157 7.52 -11.07 20.37
CA TYR A 157 8.36 -11.19 21.54
C TYR A 157 8.22 -12.58 22.15
N ILE A 158 9.36 -13.16 22.55
CA ILE A 158 9.42 -14.39 23.35
C ILE A 158 10.04 -14.02 24.68
N ASP A 159 9.31 -14.24 25.78
CA ASP A 159 9.73 -13.89 27.14
C ASP A 159 10.32 -12.47 27.22
N TRP A 160 9.62 -11.51 26.58
CA TRP A 160 9.92 -10.08 26.51
C TRP A 160 11.07 -9.66 25.58
N GLN A 161 11.77 -10.60 24.95
CA GLN A 161 12.77 -10.30 23.95
C GLN A 161 12.13 -10.22 22.56
N ARG A 162 12.38 -9.15 21.79
CA ARG A 162 11.94 -9.05 20.39
C ARG A 162 12.71 -10.07 19.56
N ILE A 163 11.98 -10.93 18.86
CA ILE A 163 12.55 -12.00 18.05
C ILE A 163 12.10 -11.82 16.60
N SER A 164 13.05 -11.94 15.67
CA SER A 164 12.82 -11.81 14.23
C SER A 164 12.47 -13.13 13.54
N ASN A 165 12.53 -14.27 14.23
CA ASN A 165 12.07 -15.59 13.81
C ASN A 165 11.79 -16.42 15.09
N PRO A 166 10.52 -16.66 15.49
CA PRO A 166 10.22 -17.36 16.73
C PRO A 166 10.38 -18.88 16.63
N ILE A 167 10.48 -19.44 15.43
CA ILE A 167 10.47 -20.90 15.27
C ILE A 167 11.81 -21.46 15.73
N TRP A 168 11.75 -22.63 16.32
CA TRP A 168 12.85 -23.28 17.03
C TRP A 168 13.30 -22.59 18.33
N PHE A 169 12.80 -21.39 18.65
CA PHE A 169 12.99 -20.81 19.98
C PHE A 169 12.13 -21.55 21.00
N THR A 170 12.66 -21.65 22.22
CA THR A 170 11.92 -22.07 23.40
C THR A 170 11.53 -20.84 24.21
N GLY A 171 10.46 -20.94 24.99
CA GLY A 171 10.00 -19.83 25.82
C GLY A 171 8.57 -20.05 26.29
N LYS A 172 8.15 -19.29 27.30
CA LYS A 172 6.83 -19.43 27.91
C LYS A 172 5.83 -18.42 27.35
N ASN A 173 6.22 -17.16 27.25
CA ASN A 173 5.32 -16.07 26.87
C ASN A 173 5.61 -15.64 25.44
N VAL A 174 4.62 -15.74 24.56
CA VAL A 174 4.68 -15.24 23.19
C VAL A 174 3.76 -14.04 23.07
N LYS A 175 4.32 -12.87 22.76
CA LYS A 175 3.55 -11.68 22.41
C LYS A 175 3.61 -11.47 20.90
N LEU A 176 2.45 -11.34 20.25
CA LEU A 176 2.35 -10.98 18.84
C LEU A 176 1.64 -9.64 18.71
N ASN A 177 2.23 -8.73 17.94
CA ASN A 177 1.57 -7.52 17.45
C ASN A 177 1.24 -7.74 15.98
N LEU A 178 -0.03 -7.59 15.63
CA LEU A 178 -0.58 -7.89 14.31
C LEU A 178 -1.43 -6.72 13.81
N ILE A 179 -1.45 -6.54 12.49
CA ILE A 179 -2.38 -5.67 11.76
C ILE A 179 -3.23 -6.57 10.88
N ASN A 180 -4.52 -6.60 11.13
CA ASN A 180 -5.47 -7.23 10.22
C ASN A 180 -6.14 -6.16 9.37
N VAL A 181 -6.16 -6.36 8.06
CA VAL A 181 -6.72 -5.44 7.08
C VAL A 181 -7.94 -6.07 6.43
N PHE A 182 -9.05 -5.34 6.47
CA PHE A 182 -10.35 -5.76 5.99
C PHE A 182 -10.84 -4.84 4.89
N ALA A 183 -11.54 -5.40 3.92
CA ALA A 183 -12.22 -4.66 2.88
C ALA A 183 -13.63 -5.20 2.64
N PRO A 184 -14.57 -4.37 2.14
CA PRO A 184 -15.89 -4.86 1.78
C PRO A 184 -15.81 -5.95 0.71
N THR A 185 -16.56 -7.03 0.88
CA THR A 185 -16.57 -8.18 -0.04
C THR A 185 -16.95 -7.77 -1.45
N GLY A 186 -17.85 -6.78 -1.62
CA GLY A 186 -18.18 -6.22 -2.93
C GLY A 186 -16.97 -5.63 -3.67
N LYS A 187 -16.10 -4.89 -2.96
CA LYS A 187 -14.88 -4.29 -3.53
C LYS A 187 -13.87 -5.36 -3.93
N PHE A 188 -13.70 -6.37 -3.08
CA PHE A 188 -12.89 -7.53 -3.40
C PHE A 188 -13.39 -8.27 -4.66
N ASN A 189 -14.70 -8.50 -4.75
CA ASN A 189 -15.31 -9.24 -5.85
C ASN A 189 -15.20 -8.51 -7.19
N ILE A 190 -15.21 -7.17 -7.18
CA ILE A 190 -14.92 -6.36 -8.37
C ILE A 190 -13.55 -6.70 -8.95
N ILE A 191 -12.50 -6.69 -8.13
CA ILE A 191 -11.14 -7.05 -8.57
C ILE A 191 -11.09 -8.49 -9.06
N LYS A 192 -11.63 -9.44 -8.28
CA LYS A 192 -11.66 -10.87 -8.69
C LYS A 192 -12.33 -11.05 -10.05
N LYS A 193 -13.44 -10.34 -10.30
CA LYS A 193 -14.18 -10.40 -11.56
C LYS A 193 -13.40 -9.84 -12.74
N ILE A 194 -12.75 -8.69 -12.57
CA ILE A 194 -11.86 -8.10 -13.59
C ILE A 194 -10.74 -9.08 -13.95
N ILE A 195 -10.06 -9.63 -12.94
CA ILE A 195 -8.95 -10.56 -13.16
C ILE A 195 -9.40 -11.84 -13.87
N ASN A 196 -10.57 -12.38 -13.50
CA ASN A 196 -11.15 -13.54 -14.17
C ASN A 196 -11.50 -13.24 -15.65
N TRP A 197 -12.04 -12.07 -15.95
CA TRP A 197 -12.33 -11.65 -17.33
C TRP A 197 -11.07 -11.47 -18.19
N LEU A 198 -9.92 -11.19 -17.56
CA LEU A 198 -8.61 -11.14 -18.21
C LEU A 198 -7.97 -12.54 -18.39
N TRP A 199 -8.65 -13.61 -17.97
CA TRP A 199 -8.13 -14.99 -17.96
C TRP A 199 -6.80 -15.11 -17.21
N LYS A 200 -6.67 -14.38 -16.10
CA LYS A 200 -5.51 -14.37 -15.20
C LYS A 200 -5.85 -15.04 -13.87
N ASN A 201 -4.80 -15.52 -13.20
CA ASN A 201 -4.89 -16.09 -11.86
C ASN A 201 -4.56 -15.00 -10.84
N LEU A 202 -5.55 -14.55 -10.08
CA LEU A 202 -5.31 -13.64 -8.97
C LEU A 202 -4.52 -14.37 -7.88
N ILE A 203 -3.24 -14.03 -7.74
CA ILE A 203 -2.41 -14.61 -6.67
C ILE A 203 -2.78 -13.99 -5.34
N SER A 204 -2.82 -12.66 -5.32
CA SER A 204 -3.03 -11.89 -4.10
C SER A 204 -3.49 -10.47 -4.38
N ILE A 205 -4.18 -9.90 -3.40
CA ILE A 205 -4.56 -8.51 -3.33
C ILE A 205 -3.77 -7.90 -2.17
N ILE A 206 -3.03 -6.83 -2.43
CA ILE A 206 -2.16 -6.19 -1.44
C ILE A 206 -2.68 -4.79 -1.15
N PRO A 207 -3.11 -4.48 0.08
CA PRO A 207 -3.43 -3.11 0.48
C PRO A 207 -2.24 -2.19 0.21
N ILE A 208 -2.43 -1.10 -0.54
CA ILE A 208 -1.32 -0.25 -0.99
C ILE A 208 -0.59 0.38 0.20
N TRP A 209 -1.33 0.82 1.23
CA TRP A 209 -0.76 1.52 2.38
C TRP A 209 0.21 0.66 3.21
N ILE A 210 0.06 -0.67 3.23
CA ILE A 210 1.05 -1.54 3.90
C ILE A 210 2.33 -1.73 3.07
N THR A 211 2.28 -1.44 1.77
CA THR A 211 3.42 -1.70 0.87
C THR A 211 4.44 -0.56 0.89
N ILE A 212 4.00 0.70 0.99
CA ILE A 212 4.90 1.86 0.84
C ILE A 212 6.05 1.84 1.87
N PRO A 213 5.81 1.58 3.17
CA PRO A 213 6.89 1.55 4.17
C PRO A 213 8.00 0.53 3.86
N LYS A 214 7.68 -0.54 3.12
CA LYS A 214 8.66 -1.56 2.71
C LYS A 214 9.81 -0.97 1.91
N LEU A 215 9.56 0.08 1.14
CA LEU A 215 10.59 0.66 0.27
C LEU A 215 11.77 1.25 1.06
N ILE A 216 11.60 1.54 2.35
CA ILE A 216 12.66 2.06 3.22
C ILE A 216 13.04 1.10 4.36
N GLU A 217 12.51 -0.12 4.38
CA GLU A 217 12.66 -1.02 5.55
C GLU A 217 14.12 -1.42 5.82
N ASP A 218 14.94 -1.50 4.77
CA ASP A 218 16.35 -1.92 4.83
C ASP A 218 17.29 -0.75 5.10
N THR A 219 16.75 0.37 5.56
CA THR A 219 17.43 1.66 5.64
C THR A 219 17.39 2.19 7.07
N PRO A 220 18.32 3.08 7.46
CA PRO A 220 18.28 3.69 8.79
C PRO A 220 16.97 4.44 9.08
N PHE A 221 16.26 4.91 8.04
CA PHE A 221 14.97 5.58 8.21
C PHE A 221 13.90 4.68 8.81
N ALA A 222 14.00 3.35 8.67
CA ALA A 222 13.01 2.42 9.20
C ALA A 222 12.83 2.51 10.73
N PHE A 223 13.80 3.10 11.45
CA PHE A 223 13.75 3.30 12.90
C PHE A 223 13.25 4.69 13.33
N ASP A 224 12.98 5.55 12.36
CA ASP A 224 12.48 6.89 12.60
C ASP A 224 10.95 6.94 12.56
N TYR A 225 10.39 8.06 13.00
CA TYR A 225 8.99 8.39 12.74
C TYR A 225 8.83 8.91 11.31
N ASN A 226 8.22 8.08 10.47
CA ASN A 226 8.03 8.33 9.05
C ASN A 226 6.55 8.56 8.73
N LEU A 227 6.27 9.65 8.05
CA LEU A 227 4.98 9.92 7.42
C LEU A 227 5.10 9.64 5.92
N PHE A 228 4.36 8.67 5.41
CA PHE A 228 4.24 8.43 3.97
C PHE A 228 2.99 9.11 3.44
N VAL A 229 3.13 9.83 2.34
CA VAL A 229 2.03 10.52 1.64
C VAL A 229 2.07 10.15 0.16
N ASP A 230 1.05 9.43 -0.32
CA ASP A 230 0.85 9.19 -1.75
C ASP A 230 -0.20 10.16 -2.29
N PHE A 231 0.25 11.13 -3.09
CA PHE A 231 -0.60 12.09 -3.79
C PHE A 231 -1.21 11.45 -5.04
N GLY A 232 -2.23 10.63 -4.82
CA GLY A 232 -3.02 10.03 -5.88
C GLY A 232 -3.92 11.03 -6.60
N TYR A 233 -4.58 10.56 -7.66
CA TYR A 233 -5.47 11.42 -8.45
C TYR A 233 -6.74 11.79 -7.68
N SER A 234 -7.51 10.80 -7.22
CA SER A 234 -8.76 11.03 -6.48
C SER A 234 -8.66 10.83 -4.97
N LYS A 235 -7.53 10.30 -4.49
CA LYS A 235 -7.31 9.98 -3.09
C LYS A 235 -5.87 10.26 -2.72
N THR A 236 -5.66 10.72 -1.49
CA THR A 236 -4.33 10.87 -0.91
C THR A 236 -4.20 9.89 0.24
N THR A 237 -3.24 8.97 0.15
CA THR A 237 -3.03 7.93 1.18
C THR A 237 -1.98 8.39 2.17
N ILE A 238 -2.25 8.20 3.46
CA ILE A 238 -1.35 8.56 4.56
C ILE A 238 -1.04 7.33 5.37
N VAL A 239 0.24 7.12 5.68
CA VAL A 239 0.70 6.04 6.56
C VAL A 239 1.70 6.60 7.54
N LEU A 240 1.52 6.30 8.82
CA LEU A 240 2.47 6.66 9.86
C LEU A 240 3.18 5.39 10.34
N GLU A 241 4.51 5.44 10.38
CA GLU A 241 5.37 4.34 10.82
C GLU A 241 6.37 4.83 11.87
N ASN A 242 6.71 3.96 12.81
CA ASN A 242 7.85 4.14 13.71
C ASN A 242 8.47 2.78 14.08
N ASN A 243 9.80 2.69 14.18
CA ASN A 243 10.50 1.44 14.55
C ASN A 243 10.12 0.21 13.70
N SER A 244 9.91 0.45 12.39
CA SER A 244 9.44 -0.52 11.40
C SER A 244 8.05 -1.08 11.70
N GLU A 245 7.26 -0.35 12.48
CA GLU A 245 5.89 -0.68 12.85
C GLU A 245 4.94 0.37 12.28
N ILE A 246 3.92 -0.08 11.53
CA ILE A 246 2.87 0.83 11.05
C ILE A 246 1.97 1.17 12.24
N LEU A 247 1.94 2.45 12.61
CA LEU A 247 1.08 2.98 13.67
C LEU A 247 -0.38 3.05 13.19
N GLY A 248 -0.56 3.41 11.93
CA GLY A 248 -1.85 3.40 11.27
C GLY A 248 -1.82 4.02 9.89
N PHE A 249 -2.98 4.02 9.23
CA PHE A 249 -3.18 4.68 7.95
C PHE A 249 -4.47 5.50 7.94
N ASN A 250 -4.56 6.42 7.00
CA ASN A 250 -5.76 7.17 6.69
C ASN A 250 -5.83 7.46 5.18
N ILE A 251 -7.04 7.65 4.65
CA ILE A 251 -7.26 7.96 3.23
C ILE A 251 -8.08 9.25 3.16
N ILE A 252 -7.49 10.28 2.58
CA ILE A 252 -8.20 11.51 2.23
C ILE A 252 -8.90 11.25 0.89
N ASN A 253 -10.23 11.46 0.85
CA ASN A 253 -11.08 11.19 -0.32
C ASN A 253 -11.00 12.28 -1.41
N PHE A 254 -9.84 12.92 -1.54
CA PHE A 254 -9.52 13.80 -2.65
C PHE A 254 -8.00 13.80 -2.88
N GLY A 255 -7.59 14.21 -4.08
CA GLY A 255 -6.20 14.30 -4.48
C GLY A 255 -6.00 15.37 -5.56
N ILE A 256 -5.10 15.11 -6.50
CA ILE A 256 -4.75 16.04 -7.58
C ILE A 256 -5.95 16.42 -8.47
N GLU A 257 -7.03 15.64 -8.50
CA GLU A 257 -8.27 16.01 -9.21
C GLU A 257 -8.84 17.35 -8.74
N VAL A 258 -8.69 17.70 -7.46
CA VAL A 258 -9.15 19.00 -6.93
C VAL A 258 -8.35 20.13 -7.56
N LEU A 259 -7.03 19.99 -7.63
CA LEU A 259 -6.15 20.96 -8.30
C LEU A 259 -6.51 21.11 -9.78
N GLU A 260 -6.76 20.00 -10.46
CA GLU A 260 -7.16 20.00 -11.87
C GLU A 260 -8.49 20.73 -12.10
N GLU A 261 -9.47 20.54 -11.22
CA GLU A 261 -10.76 21.26 -11.27
C GLU A 261 -10.61 22.75 -10.89
N GLU A 262 -9.69 23.10 -9.98
CA GLU A 262 -9.37 24.50 -9.69
C GLU A 262 -8.80 25.21 -10.93
N PHE A 263 -7.87 24.55 -11.63
CA PHE A 263 -7.36 25.02 -12.92
C PHE A 263 -8.48 25.18 -13.94
N LYS A 264 -9.38 24.21 -14.08
CA LYS A 264 -10.52 24.30 -15.00
C LYS A 264 -11.46 25.47 -14.74
N ARG A 265 -11.65 25.82 -13.47
CA ARG A 265 -12.51 26.93 -13.06
C ARG A 265 -11.87 28.29 -13.33
N LYS A 266 -10.56 28.42 -13.10
CA LYS A 266 -9.84 29.70 -13.16
C LYS A 266 -9.19 29.96 -14.53
N GLU A 267 -8.81 28.90 -15.24
CA GLU A 267 -8.10 28.96 -16.52
C GLU A 267 -8.93 28.33 -17.64
N SER A 268 -8.90 28.94 -18.83
CA SER A 268 -9.57 28.41 -20.03
C SER A 268 -8.72 27.34 -20.74
N LEU A 269 -8.32 26.30 -20.00
CA LEU A 269 -7.41 25.24 -20.48
C LEU A 269 -8.11 23.89 -20.64
N ASN A 270 -7.62 23.04 -21.54
CA ASN A 270 -8.10 21.66 -21.65
C ASN A 270 -7.44 20.77 -20.57
N TYR A 271 -7.97 19.56 -20.32
CA TYR A 271 -7.44 18.68 -19.26
C TYR A 271 -6.03 18.15 -19.56
N PHE A 272 -5.62 18.09 -20.83
CA PHE A 272 -4.28 17.66 -21.20
C PHE A 272 -3.24 18.75 -20.87
N ASP A 273 -3.56 20.02 -21.16
CA ASP A 273 -2.71 21.16 -20.81
C ASP A 273 -2.55 21.28 -19.30
N ILE A 274 -3.63 21.10 -18.54
CA ILE A 274 -3.59 21.13 -17.07
C ILE A 274 -2.73 19.99 -16.51
N GLU A 275 -2.86 18.76 -17.03
CA GLU A 275 -2.01 17.64 -16.61
C GLU A 275 -0.53 17.95 -16.84
N ASN A 276 -0.18 18.60 -17.96
CA ASN A 276 1.20 19.01 -18.24
C ASN A 276 1.69 20.11 -17.28
N ILE A 277 0.84 21.11 -16.99
CA ILE A 277 1.17 22.17 -16.02
C ILE A 277 1.44 21.58 -14.63
N ILE A 278 0.60 20.67 -14.16
CA ILE A 278 0.78 20.01 -12.86
C ILE A 278 2.02 19.12 -12.86
N LYS A 279 2.27 18.37 -13.94
CA LYS A 279 3.47 17.54 -14.06
C LYS A 279 4.75 18.37 -14.00
N GLU A 280 4.71 19.58 -14.56
CA GLU A 280 5.81 20.55 -14.57
C GLU A 280 5.60 21.65 -13.52
N THR A 281 5.14 21.27 -12.31
CA THR A 281 4.83 22.22 -11.23
C THR A 281 5.99 23.18 -10.97
N ASP A 282 7.23 22.69 -10.92
CA ASP A 282 8.40 23.53 -10.61
C ASP A 282 8.59 24.69 -11.61
N ALA A 283 8.30 24.46 -12.89
CA ALA A 283 8.40 25.48 -13.93
C ALA A 283 7.18 26.42 -13.97
N ASN A 284 6.03 25.94 -13.49
CA ASN A 284 4.75 26.62 -13.64
C ASN A 284 4.25 27.27 -12.33
N TYR A 285 4.88 26.98 -11.20
CA TYR A 285 4.39 27.41 -9.88
C TYR A 285 4.23 28.92 -9.79
N SER A 286 5.25 29.71 -10.14
CA SER A 286 5.17 31.18 -10.06
C SER A 286 4.08 31.79 -10.95
N LYS A 287 3.76 31.15 -12.08
CA LYS A 287 2.72 31.62 -12.99
C LYS A 287 1.31 31.36 -12.43
N TYR A 288 1.13 30.23 -11.73
CA TYR A 288 -0.16 29.76 -11.21
C TYR A 288 -0.14 29.63 -9.69
N GLU A 289 0.62 30.50 -9.01
CA GLU A 289 0.93 30.38 -7.60
C GLU A 289 -0.32 30.35 -6.73
N GLU A 290 -1.32 31.17 -7.06
CA GLU A 290 -2.59 31.23 -6.36
C GLU A 290 -3.33 29.88 -6.40
N ILE A 291 -3.33 29.20 -7.55
CA ILE A 291 -4.03 27.92 -7.74
C ILE A 291 -3.29 26.82 -6.99
N PHE A 292 -1.97 26.71 -7.16
CA PHE A 292 -1.17 25.72 -6.45
C PHE A 292 -1.21 25.92 -4.93
N SER A 293 -1.06 27.16 -4.46
CA SER A 293 -1.04 27.45 -3.02
C SER A 293 -2.39 27.22 -2.36
N SER A 294 -3.50 27.49 -3.06
CA SER A 294 -4.86 27.14 -2.63
C SER A 294 -4.98 25.64 -2.37
N PHE A 295 -4.58 24.82 -3.36
CA PHE A 295 -4.60 23.36 -3.23
C PHE A 295 -3.65 22.86 -2.13
N PHE A 296 -2.41 23.34 -2.09
CA PHE A 296 -1.41 22.95 -1.09
C PHE A 296 -1.88 23.21 0.33
N ASN A 297 -2.45 24.38 0.61
CA ASN A 297 -3.01 24.69 1.93
C ASN A 297 -4.11 23.69 2.32
N LEU A 298 -5.05 23.43 1.40
CA LEU A 298 -6.15 22.50 1.62
C LEU A 298 -5.65 21.07 1.91
N ILE A 299 -4.77 20.54 1.05
CA ILE A 299 -4.31 19.16 1.19
C ILE A 299 -3.38 18.99 2.39
N PHE A 300 -2.55 19.98 2.73
CA PHE A 300 -1.68 19.89 3.91
C PHE A 300 -2.45 19.95 5.22
N ASP A 301 -3.48 20.80 5.31
CA ASP A 301 -4.42 20.78 6.44
C ASP A 301 -5.10 19.42 6.59
N ALA A 302 -5.56 18.83 5.48
CA ALA A 302 -6.15 17.50 5.50
C ALA A 302 -5.13 16.43 5.92
N ILE A 303 -3.89 16.49 5.44
CA ILE A 303 -2.83 15.53 5.83
C ILE A 303 -2.51 15.66 7.31
N ALA A 304 -2.42 16.87 7.86
CA ALA A 304 -2.16 17.08 9.28
C ALA A 304 -3.27 16.49 10.15
N VAL A 305 -4.54 16.77 9.82
CA VAL A 305 -5.70 16.22 10.55
C VAL A 305 -5.73 14.70 10.45
N ALA A 306 -5.59 14.17 9.24
CA ALA A 306 -5.62 12.72 9.01
C ALA A 306 -4.46 11.98 9.69
N SER A 307 -3.31 12.63 9.86
CA SER A 307 -2.19 12.10 10.62
C SER A 307 -2.47 12.14 12.13
N GLN A 308 -3.10 13.21 12.65
CA GLN A 308 -3.50 13.33 14.05
C GLN A 308 -4.59 12.33 14.46
N ASP A 309 -5.41 11.89 13.51
CA ASP A 309 -6.38 10.80 13.71
C ASP A 309 -5.69 9.45 13.98
N ILE A 310 -4.47 9.27 13.46
CA ILE A 310 -3.63 8.07 13.72
C ILE A 310 -2.91 8.23 15.06
N GLU A 311 -2.16 9.33 15.22
CA GLU A 311 -1.36 9.62 16.40
C GLU A 311 -1.58 11.06 16.84
N LYS A 312 -2.24 11.24 18.00
CA LYS A 312 -2.64 12.58 18.49
C LYS A 312 -1.44 13.51 18.68
N ALA A 313 -0.34 12.97 19.21
CA ALA A 313 0.90 13.70 19.39
C ALA A 313 1.83 13.43 18.19
N LEU A 314 1.61 14.17 17.10
CA LEU A 314 2.43 14.01 15.91
C LEU A 314 3.89 14.37 16.18
N PHE A 315 4.73 13.35 16.14
CA PHE A 315 6.17 13.48 16.01
C PHE A 315 6.56 12.89 14.67
N ILE A 316 6.98 13.75 13.74
CA ILE A 316 7.41 13.33 12.39
C ILE A 316 8.88 13.73 12.21
N LYS A 317 9.72 12.80 11.80
CA LYS A 317 11.11 13.07 11.45
C LYS A 317 11.32 13.08 9.95
N ASN A 318 10.67 12.16 9.22
CA ASN A 318 10.74 12.08 7.77
C ASN A 318 9.33 12.12 7.16
N ILE A 319 9.17 12.82 6.04
CA ILE A 319 7.98 12.77 5.19
C ILE A 319 8.40 12.19 3.84
N PHE A 320 7.93 11.00 3.52
CA PHE A 320 8.13 10.35 2.23
C PHE A 320 6.93 10.62 1.33
N ILE A 321 7.14 11.31 0.21
CA ILE A 321 6.08 11.68 -0.72
C ILE A 321 6.18 10.87 -2.01
N SER A 322 5.03 10.52 -2.57
CA SER A 322 4.92 9.80 -3.84
C SER A 322 3.73 10.32 -4.65
N GLY A 323 3.66 9.93 -5.92
CA GLY A 323 2.63 10.39 -6.85
C GLY A 323 3.23 11.10 -8.06
N TRP A 324 2.43 11.22 -9.11
CA TRP A 324 2.89 11.75 -10.41
C TRP A 324 3.09 13.28 -10.41
N ALA A 325 2.52 13.98 -9.44
CA ALA A 325 2.58 15.43 -9.28
C ALA A 325 3.66 15.88 -8.27
N VAL A 326 4.51 14.95 -7.80
CA VAL A 326 5.62 15.29 -6.89
C VAL A 326 6.63 16.18 -7.61
N SER A 327 7.03 17.26 -6.96
CA SER A 327 7.96 18.26 -7.46
C SER A 327 8.79 18.87 -6.32
N GLU A 328 9.86 19.61 -6.63
CA GLU A 328 10.68 20.26 -5.59
C GLU A 328 9.90 21.36 -4.85
N VAL A 329 9.04 22.10 -5.56
CA VAL A 329 8.12 23.06 -4.93
C VAL A 329 7.19 22.37 -3.93
N LEU A 330 6.60 21.22 -4.27
CA LEU A 330 5.76 20.48 -3.33
C LEU A 330 6.54 20.09 -2.06
N LYS A 331 7.80 19.65 -2.23
CA LYS A 331 8.69 19.27 -1.11
C LYS A 331 9.01 20.45 -0.21
N GLU A 332 9.30 21.61 -0.79
CA GLU A 332 9.53 22.84 -0.05
C GLU A 332 8.28 23.26 0.72
N LYS A 333 7.12 23.30 0.06
CA LYS A 333 5.86 23.77 0.66
C LYS A 333 5.36 22.85 1.78
N ILE A 334 5.47 21.53 1.61
CA ILE A 334 5.10 20.58 2.69
C ILE A 334 6.08 20.66 3.86
N TRP A 335 7.37 20.87 3.59
CA TRP A 335 8.38 21.08 4.63
C TRP A 335 8.09 22.35 5.44
N GLU A 336 7.84 23.48 4.77
CA GLU A 336 7.47 24.75 5.41
C GLU A 336 6.25 24.58 6.32
N TYR A 337 5.21 23.93 5.81
CA TYR A 337 3.96 23.71 6.52
C TYR A 337 4.16 22.84 7.77
N PHE A 338 4.79 21.67 7.64
CA PHE A 338 4.92 20.73 8.76
C PHE A 338 5.95 21.20 9.79
N THR A 339 6.97 21.96 9.40
CA THR A 339 7.95 22.52 10.36
C THR A 339 7.30 23.47 11.37
N GLN A 340 6.19 24.13 10.99
CA GLN A 340 5.44 25.01 11.89
C GLN A 340 4.51 24.26 12.84
N LYS A 341 3.96 23.11 12.40
CA LYS A 341 2.94 22.36 13.15
C LYS A 341 3.47 21.16 13.94
N ASN A 342 4.66 20.68 13.61
CA ASN A 342 5.25 19.50 14.22
C ASN A 342 6.07 19.87 15.47
N PHE A 343 6.10 18.98 16.46
CA PHE A 343 6.94 19.17 17.65
C PHE A 343 8.44 19.14 17.31
N TRP A 344 8.82 18.36 16.29
CA TRP A 344 10.19 18.26 15.81
C TRP A 344 10.44 19.21 14.63
N LYS A 345 11.43 20.09 14.75
CA LYS A 345 11.68 21.14 13.75
C LYS A 345 12.58 20.71 12.59
N ASN A 346 13.30 19.60 12.71
CA ASN A 346 14.21 19.11 11.68
C ASN A 346 13.56 17.98 10.89
N ILE A 347 12.50 18.31 10.14
CA ILE A 347 11.80 17.37 9.26
C ILE A 347 12.58 17.24 7.95
N LEU A 348 12.75 16.01 7.47
CA LEU A 348 13.27 15.73 6.13
C LEU A 348 12.12 15.33 5.21
N VAL A 349 11.98 16.00 4.07
CA VAL A 349 11.02 15.62 3.04
C VAL A 349 11.76 14.91 1.90
N GLN A 350 11.31 13.71 1.56
CA GLN A 350 11.98 12.80 0.65
C GLN A 350 10.99 12.28 -0.39
N ASP A 351 11.40 12.28 -1.65
CA ASP A 351 10.68 11.64 -2.75
C ASP A 351 11.48 10.45 -3.33
N LYS A 352 12.74 10.31 -2.90
CA LYS A 352 13.58 9.18 -3.25
C LYS A 352 13.40 8.06 -2.25
N TYR A 353 12.94 6.93 -2.75
CA TYR A 353 12.90 5.66 -2.04
C TYR A 353 14.17 4.87 -2.38
N ILE A 354 14.71 4.06 -1.45
CA ILE A 354 15.97 3.37 -1.71
C ILE A 354 15.78 2.32 -2.82
N GLU A 355 16.61 2.43 -3.84
CA GLU A 355 16.53 1.64 -5.07
C GLU A 355 17.17 0.27 -4.85
N ASP A 356 16.35 -0.78 -4.88
CA ASP A 356 16.81 -2.09 -5.29
C ASP A 356 17.29 -1.97 -6.74
N LYS A 357 18.58 -2.23 -7.00
CA LYS A 357 19.17 -2.12 -8.35
C LYS A 357 18.41 -2.92 -9.39
N ASN A 358 17.75 -4.01 -8.99
CA ASN A 358 16.98 -4.88 -9.87
C ASN A 358 15.58 -4.34 -10.20
N MET A 359 15.17 -3.23 -9.57
CA MET A 359 13.89 -2.56 -9.77
C MET A 359 14.05 -1.14 -10.33
N SER A 360 15.21 -0.82 -10.91
CA SER A 360 15.54 0.54 -11.31
C SER A 360 14.57 1.18 -12.31
N GLU A 361 13.86 0.34 -13.09
CA GLU A 361 12.83 0.75 -14.03
C GLU A 361 11.57 1.36 -13.35
N LEU A 362 11.44 1.19 -12.02
CA LEU A 362 10.31 1.66 -11.21
C LEU A 362 10.67 2.83 -10.28
N ASN A 363 11.85 3.44 -10.41
CA ASN A 363 12.34 4.47 -9.48
C ASN A 363 11.70 5.86 -9.62
N ASN A 364 10.76 6.05 -10.54
CA ASN A 364 10.08 7.34 -10.68
C ASN A 364 8.99 7.49 -9.61
N ASN A 365 8.76 8.70 -9.12
CA ASN A 365 7.72 9.07 -8.15
C ASN A 365 6.32 8.58 -8.56
N SER A 366 6.05 8.51 -9.86
CA SER A 366 4.78 7.96 -10.39
C SER A 366 4.61 6.45 -10.21
N ASP A 367 5.69 5.71 -10.01
CA ASP A 367 5.71 4.24 -10.02
C ASP A 367 6.01 3.65 -8.64
N ILE A 368 6.18 4.47 -7.61
CA ILE A 368 6.45 4.06 -6.23
C ILE A 368 5.45 3.03 -5.72
N ILE A 369 4.15 3.20 -5.99
CA ILE A 369 3.12 2.22 -5.61
C ILE A 369 3.31 0.89 -6.34
N LEU A 370 3.67 0.93 -7.63
CA LEU A 370 3.94 -0.29 -8.39
C LEU A 370 5.22 -0.98 -7.89
N ALA A 371 6.25 -0.20 -7.56
CA ALA A 371 7.49 -0.68 -6.95
C ALA A 371 7.22 -1.34 -5.60
N SER A 372 6.42 -0.70 -4.72
CA SER A 372 6.13 -1.25 -3.40
C SER A 372 5.35 -2.56 -3.46
N ILE A 373 4.40 -2.70 -4.40
CA ILE A 373 3.71 -3.97 -4.67
C ILE A 373 4.70 -5.05 -5.10
N VAL A 374 5.61 -4.71 -6.02
CA VAL A 374 6.64 -5.64 -6.49
C VAL A 374 7.60 -6.04 -5.36
N LYS A 375 8.03 -5.09 -4.52
CA LYS A 375 8.91 -5.36 -3.38
C LYS A 375 8.26 -6.31 -2.37
N VAL A 376 7.01 -6.04 -1.97
CA VAL A 376 6.26 -6.95 -1.09
C VAL A 376 6.17 -8.34 -1.71
N TRP A 377 5.86 -8.43 -3.00
CA TRP A 377 5.74 -9.73 -3.65
C TRP A 377 7.10 -10.45 -3.79
N LYS A 378 8.20 -9.72 -4.04
CA LYS A 378 9.58 -10.25 -4.02
C LYS A 378 9.90 -10.85 -2.65
N GLU A 379 9.72 -10.10 -1.59
CA GLU A 379 9.91 -10.57 -0.21
C GLU A 379 9.06 -11.81 0.06
N MET A 380 7.86 -11.85 -0.52
CA MET A 380 7.04 -13.03 -0.47
C MET A 380 7.68 -14.23 -1.17
N LEU A 381 8.23 -14.09 -2.36
CA LEU A 381 8.77 -15.22 -3.11
C LEU A 381 10.10 -15.76 -2.56
N SER A 382 10.91 -14.89 -1.94
CA SER A 382 12.21 -15.24 -1.31
C SER A 382 12.10 -16.13 -0.06
N ALA A 383 10.88 -16.45 0.36
CA ALA A 383 10.52 -17.32 1.49
C ALA A 383 10.98 -18.78 1.41
N LYS A 384 11.63 -19.22 0.33
CA LYS A 384 12.07 -20.61 0.23
C LYS A 384 13.29 -20.93 1.10
N LYS A 385 14.08 -19.92 1.53
CA LYS A 385 15.26 -20.15 2.40
C LYS A 385 14.94 -20.16 3.90
N ASP A 386 13.98 -19.34 4.30
CA ASP A 386 13.41 -19.32 5.64
C ASP A 386 11.92 -18.94 5.52
N PRO A 387 11.02 -19.93 5.38
CA PRO A 387 9.57 -19.70 5.29
C PRO A 387 9.05 -18.86 6.46
N ILE A 388 9.82 -18.82 7.55
CA ILE A 388 9.43 -18.30 8.84
C ILE A 388 9.82 -16.84 9.03
N ALA A 389 10.99 -16.43 8.52
CA ALA A 389 11.34 -15.01 8.41
C ALA A 389 10.28 -14.21 7.62
N ARG A 390 9.53 -14.86 6.72
CA ARG A 390 8.42 -14.26 5.97
C ARG A 390 7.09 -14.17 6.73
N ILE A 391 6.75 -15.15 7.57
CA ILE A 391 5.47 -15.18 8.34
C ILE A 391 5.30 -13.90 9.15
N LEU A 392 6.43 -13.37 9.62
CA LEU A 392 6.49 -12.26 10.55
C LEU A 392 6.28 -10.90 9.94
N ARG A 393 5.93 -10.80 8.66
CA ARG A 393 5.66 -9.51 8.03
C ARG A 393 4.31 -9.51 7.33
N TYR A 394 3.97 -10.52 6.52
CA TYR A 394 2.66 -10.57 5.86
C TYR A 394 2.15 -11.99 5.61
N ILE A 395 0.89 -12.18 5.97
CA ILE A 395 0.00 -13.26 5.57
C ILE A 395 -0.97 -12.65 4.58
N LEU A 396 -0.63 -12.79 3.29
CA LEU A 396 -1.56 -12.47 2.23
C LEU A 396 -2.41 -13.69 1.91
N TYR A 397 -3.70 -13.46 1.75
CA TYR A 397 -4.63 -14.52 1.46
C TYR A 397 -4.59 -14.89 -0.02
N LYS A 398 -4.48 -16.18 -0.32
CA LYS A 398 -4.82 -16.72 -1.65
C LYS A 398 -6.33 -16.85 -1.74
N TYR A 399 -6.88 -16.51 -2.90
CA TYR A 399 -8.32 -16.52 -3.12
C TYR A 399 -8.66 -17.46 -4.27
N GLU A 400 -9.06 -18.69 -3.92
CA GLU A 400 -9.73 -19.61 -4.85
C GLU A 400 -11.13 -19.09 -5.20
#